data_AF-Q2N9G6-F1
#
_entry.id   AF-Q2N9G6-F1
#
_cell.length_a   1.000
_cell.length_b   1.000
_cell.length_c   1.000
_cell.angle_alpha   90.00
_cell.angle_beta   90.00
_cell.angle_gamma   90.00
#
_symmetry.space_group_name_H-M   'P 1'
#
loop_
_entity.id
_entity.type
_entity.pdbx_description
1 polymer ?
#
loop_
_entity_poly.entity_id
_entity_poly.type
_entity_poly.pdbx_seq_one_letter_code
_entity_poly.pdbx_strand_id
1 'polypeptide(L)'
;MAHDDNTLADDGFSNKPDSEDRDLRWFLAGLAVVVVAFALLWIFSTSDGREYWSPYWFSGLIGVFVGATELIARYRDAPFRPFQSIAGLLYVGINGLAAWLAYYLILASGVPIESTWAKILTAGLGAMAFFRSGIFNARIGDKDVPIGPNIVLEIFLSALDRNYDRQRAAPRSAAVAELMSDLSFDETSVALPAICFNLMQNVSEAEKTAIGNQVKELAESQMSDEAKSMTLGLALFDVVGEKTLRAAVASLGKTVRGFKQLPDAMLDELAKVDPATVLSTLPAMCNELAAKRDLVEDPNSLVSTIANQPLSDEAKALLVLYKMVRQYGETSVMRVLVAMG
;
A
#
# COMPACT_ATOMS: atom_id res chain seq x y z
N MET A 1 19.46 -19.07 -49.20
CA MET A 1 20.74 -19.65 -48.74
C MET A 1 21.48 -18.52 -48.04
N ALA A 2 21.17 -18.30 -46.77
CA ALA A 2 21.90 -18.83 -45.59
C ALA A 2 23.06 -17.87 -45.25
N HIS A 3 23.30 -17.42 -44.02
CA HIS A 3 22.74 -17.69 -42.71
C HIS A 3 23.19 -16.54 -41.77
N ASP A 4 22.49 -16.41 -40.65
CA ASP A 4 22.73 -15.60 -39.45
C ASP A 4 24.22 -15.41 -39.04
N ASP A 5 24.55 -14.29 -38.39
CA ASP A 5 24.62 -14.33 -36.92
C ASP A 5 24.56 -12.95 -36.26
N ASN A 6 23.60 -12.85 -35.35
CA ASN A 6 23.18 -11.70 -34.60
C ASN A 6 23.37 -12.08 -33.13
N THR A 7 24.50 -11.72 -32.54
CA THR A 7 24.73 -11.88 -31.09
C THR A 7 24.76 -10.51 -30.44
N LEU A 8 23.56 -9.93 -30.31
CA LEU A 8 23.29 -8.93 -29.29
C LEU A 8 23.27 -9.63 -27.94
N ALA A 9 24.07 -9.09 -27.02
CA ALA A 9 24.18 -9.52 -25.65
C ALA A 9 22.80 -9.63 -25.00
N ASP A 10 22.52 -10.85 -24.55
CA ASP A 10 21.46 -11.23 -23.65
C ASP A 10 21.77 -10.63 -22.27
N ASP A 11 21.32 -9.39 -22.04
CA ASP A 11 21.21 -8.83 -20.69
C ASP A 11 20.01 -9.47 -19.99
N GLY A 12 20.17 -10.77 -19.73
CA GLY A 12 19.30 -11.54 -18.88
C GLY A 12 19.17 -10.83 -17.53
N PHE A 13 17.94 -10.44 -17.23
CA PHE A 13 17.49 -10.09 -15.89
C PHE A 13 17.94 -11.20 -14.94
N SER A 14 19.10 -10.98 -14.30
CA SER A 14 19.60 -11.75 -13.19
C SER A 14 18.56 -11.64 -12.07
N ASN A 15 17.68 -12.63 -11.98
CA ASN A 15 16.90 -12.95 -10.81
C ASN A 15 17.86 -13.03 -9.62
N LYS A 16 17.93 -11.97 -8.81
CA LYS A 16 18.77 -11.90 -7.62
C LYS A 16 18.16 -12.81 -6.54
N PRO A 17 18.84 -13.90 -6.13
CA PRO A 17 18.45 -14.68 -4.95
C PRO A 17 18.91 -13.99 -3.65
N ASP A 18 19.70 -12.91 -3.75
CA ASP A 18 20.40 -12.29 -2.61
C ASP A 18 19.50 -11.70 -1.52
N SER A 19 18.26 -11.32 -1.83
CA SER A 19 17.35 -10.78 -0.81
C SER A 19 16.76 -11.88 0.07
N GLU A 20 16.39 -13.03 -0.51
CA GLU A 20 15.79 -14.14 0.23
C GLU A 20 16.81 -14.79 1.16
N ASP A 21 18.05 -14.99 0.71
CA ASP A 21 19.13 -15.56 1.53
C ASP A 21 19.54 -14.64 2.68
N ARG A 22 19.51 -13.32 2.46
CA ARG A 22 19.80 -12.36 3.53
C ARG A 22 18.69 -12.37 4.58
N ASP A 23 17.43 -12.41 4.16
CA ASP A 23 16.28 -12.45 5.06
C ASP A 23 16.25 -13.76 5.86
N LEU A 24 16.65 -14.89 5.25
CA LEU A 24 16.82 -16.18 5.92
C LEU A 24 17.95 -16.17 6.97
N ARG A 25 19.08 -15.54 6.69
CA ARG A 25 20.19 -15.44 7.65
C ARG A 25 19.82 -14.59 8.87
N TRP A 26 19.10 -13.49 8.66
CA TRP A 26 18.56 -12.70 9.77
C TRP A 26 17.44 -13.41 10.52
N PHE A 27 16.63 -14.23 9.84
CA PHE A 27 15.65 -15.12 10.47
C PHE A 27 16.35 -16.09 11.43
N LEU A 28 17.38 -16.80 10.97
CA LEU A 28 18.12 -17.75 11.78
C LEU A 28 18.83 -17.06 12.95
N ALA A 29 19.36 -15.86 12.76
CA ALA A 29 19.99 -15.08 13.83
C ALA A 29 18.99 -14.60 14.89
N GLY A 30 17.84 -14.04 14.48
CA GLY A 30 16.79 -13.61 15.41
C GLY A 30 16.18 -14.78 16.18
N LEU A 31 15.93 -15.90 15.49
CA LEU A 31 15.49 -17.14 16.11
C LEU A 31 16.53 -17.68 17.09
N ALA A 32 17.81 -17.69 16.73
CA ALA A 32 18.89 -18.11 17.61
C ALA A 32 18.96 -17.24 18.88
N VAL A 33 18.76 -15.92 18.79
CA VAL A 33 18.73 -15.05 19.98
C VAL A 33 17.56 -15.40 20.89
N VAL A 34 16.36 -15.62 20.34
CA VAL A 34 15.19 -16.03 21.13
C VAL A 34 15.43 -17.39 21.78
N VAL A 35 15.94 -18.37 21.03
CA VAL A 35 16.25 -19.72 21.52
C VAL A 35 17.34 -19.68 22.59
N VAL A 36 18.39 -18.86 22.43
CA VAL A 36 19.45 -18.70 23.43
C VAL A 36 18.91 -17.99 24.67
N ALA A 37 18.10 -16.94 24.54
CA ALA A 37 17.46 -16.29 25.68
C ALA A 37 16.55 -17.27 26.44
N PHE A 38 15.80 -18.08 25.70
CA PHE A 38 14.95 -19.14 26.24
C PHE A 38 15.76 -20.21 26.97
N ALA A 39 16.87 -20.66 26.38
CA ALA A 39 17.78 -21.63 26.96
C ALA A 39 18.49 -21.09 28.21
N LEU A 40 18.89 -19.81 28.22
CA LEU A 40 19.47 -19.16 29.39
C LEU A 40 18.45 -19.06 30.52
N LEU A 41 17.22 -18.62 30.23
CA LEU A 41 16.14 -18.58 31.22
C LEU A 41 15.82 -19.98 31.75
N TRP A 42 15.83 -21.01 30.88
CA TRP A 42 15.71 -22.41 31.26
C TRP A 42 16.82 -22.83 32.23
N ILE A 43 18.09 -22.53 31.91
CA ILE A 43 19.23 -22.87 32.76
C ILE A 43 19.11 -22.17 34.13
N PHE A 44 18.80 -20.88 34.15
CA PHE A 44 18.62 -20.15 35.41
C PHE A 44 17.42 -20.65 36.23
N SER A 45 16.33 -21.10 35.59
CA SER A 45 15.21 -21.74 36.30
C SER A 45 15.54 -23.15 36.79
N THR A 46 16.40 -23.92 36.11
CA THR A 46 16.86 -25.24 36.61
C THR A 46 17.70 -25.11 37.89
N SER A 47 18.51 -24.05 38.00
CA SER A 47 19.49 -23.93 39.08
C SER A 47 18.89 -23.60 40.45
N ASP A 48 17.63 -23.19 40.49
CA ASP A 48 16.99 -22.66 41.70
C ASP A 48 16.30 -23.75 42.56
N GLY A 49 16.40 -25.02 42.18
CA GLY A 49 15.91 -26.17 42.97
C GLY A 49 14.39 -26.27 43.15
N ARG A 50 13.60 -25.41 42.49
CA ARG A 50 12.13 -25.37 42.56
C ARG A 50 11.52 -26.17 41.40
N GLU A 51 10.97 -27.35 41.69
CA GLU A 51 10.51 -28.36 40.70
C GLU A 51 9.32 -27.97 39.78
N TYR A 52 8.75 -26.77 39.87
CA TYR A 52 7.54 -26.43 39.11
C TYR A 52 7.84 -25.43 37.98
N TRP A 53 8.01 -25.98 36.79
CA TRP A 53 8.27 -25.25 35.54
C TRP A 53 7.01 -24.70 34.89
N SER A 54 5.86 -25.32 35.17
CA SER A 54 4.59 -24.95 34.55
C SER A 54 4.18 -23.48 34.76
N PRO A 55 4.45 -22.83 35.90
CA PRO A 55 4.05 -21.43 36.09
C PRO A 55 4.79 -20.45 35.17
N TYR A 56 6.07 -20.71 34.87
CA TYR A 56 6.86 -19.90 33.94
C TYR A 56 6.30 -19.98 32.52
N TRP A 57 5.93 -21.19 32.08
CA TRP A 57 5.29 -21.40 30.78
C TRP A 57 3.93 -20.72 30.70
N PHE A 58 3.11 -20.82 31.76
CA PHE A 58 1.82 -20.14 31.79
C PHE A 58 1.96 -18.61 31.76
N SER A 59 2.92 -18.02 32.47
CA SER A 59 3.13 -16.57 32.40
C SER A 59 3.63 -16.15 31.00
N GLY A 60 4.59 -16.88 30.44
CA GLY A 60 5.08 -16.66 29.08
C GLY A 60 3.98 -16.76 28.02
N LEU A 61 3.09 -17.75 28.12
CA LEU A 61 1.95 -17.93 27.22
C LEU A 61 0.97 -16.76 27.29
N ILE A 62 0.74 -16.18 28.48
CA ILE A 62 -0.07 -14.96 28.62
C ILE A 62 0.59 -13.81 27.85
N GLY A 63 1.92 -13.62 27.99
CA GLY A 63 2.65 -12.61 27.24
C GLY A 63 2.57 -12.80 25.72
N VAL A 64 2.77 -14.03 25.24
CA VAL A 64 2.61 -14.39 23.82
C VAL A 64 1.20 -14.08 23.32
N PHE A 65 0.17 -14.44 24.10
CA PHE A 65 -1.22 -14.21 23.72
C PHE A 65 -1.56 -12.71 23.65
N VAL A 66 -1.10 -11.93 24.63
CA VAL A 66 -1.28 -10.47 24.62
C VAL A 66 -0.55 -9.83 23.43
N GLY A 67 0.69 -10.23 23.16
CA GLY A 67 1.43 -9.73 21.99
C GLY A 67 0.77 -10.11 20.66
N ALA A 68 0.28 -11.35 20.53
CA ALA A 68 -0.41 -11.81 19.32
C ALA A 68 -1.73 -11.07 19.09
N THR A 69 -2.53 -10.87 20.15
CA THR A 69 -3.79 -10.10 20.06
C THR A 69 -3.55 -8.63 19.71
N GLU A 70 -2.45 -8.02 20.18
CA GLU A 70 -2.06 -6.67 19.78
C GLU A 70 -1.71 -6.59 18.29
N LEU A 71 -0.94 -7.54 17.77
CA LEU A 71 -0.63 -7.58 16.33
C LEU A 71 -1.89 -7.79 15.48
N ILE A 72 -2.78 -8.70 15.86
CA ILE A 72 -4.05 -8.94 15.16
C ILE A 72 -4.91 -7.67 15.13
N ALA A 73 -4.98 -6.95 16.26
CA ALA A 73 -5.75 -5.72 16.36
C ALA A 73 -5.15 -4.57 15.54
N ARG A 74 -3.81 -4.54 15.38
CA ARG A 74 -3.07 -3.53 14.60
C ARG A 74 -3.23 -3.75 13.09
N TYR A 75 -3.12 -4.98 12.61
CA TYR A 75 -3.16 -5.31 11.17
C TYR A 75 -4.51 -5.91 10.75
N ARG A 76 -5.60 -5.16 10.94
CA ARG A 76 -6.99 -5.64 10.74
C ARG A 76 -7.26 -6.26 9.37
N ASP A 77 -6.66 -5.71 8.31
CA ASP A 77 -6.87 -6.20 6.94
C ASP A 77 -6.13 -7.51 6.62
N ALA A 78 -5.13 -7.85 7.43
CA ALA A 78 -4.29 -9.03 7.23
C ALA A 78 -3.79 -9.56 8.59
N PRO A 79 -4.71 -10.01 9.47
CA PRO A 79 -4.43 -10.23 10.89
C PRO A 79 -3.33 -11.27 11.15
N PHE A 80 -3.11 -12.18 10.21
CA PHE A 80 -2.12 -13.25 10.34
C PHE A 80 -0.78 -12.97 9.63
N ARG A 81 -0.69 -11.92 8.79
CA ARG A 81 0.56 -11.57 8.11
C ARG A 81 1.72 -11.21 9.05
N PRO A 82 1.52 -10.52 10.18
CA PRO A 82 2.62 -10.19 11.08
C PRO A 82 3.40 -11.43 11.56
N PHE A 83 2.73 -12.56 11.74
CA PHE A 83 3.37 -13.81 12.19
C PHE A 83 4.25 -14.46 11.11
N GLN A 84 4.15 -14.02 9.85
CA GLN A 84 5.03 -14.47 8.76
C GLN A 84 6.33 -13.67 8.71
N SER A 85 6.44 -12.61 9.53
CA SER A 85 7.59 -11.71 9.53
C SER A 85 8.43 -11.87 10.80
N ILE A 86 9.75 -11.70 10.66
CA ILE A 86 10.71 -11.81 11.77
C ILE A 86 10.36 -10.82 12.88
N ALA A 87 10.08 -9.56 12.53
CA ALA A 87 9.79 -8.56 13.53
C ALA A 87 8.48 -8.85 14.28
N GLY A 88 7.50 -9.52 13.67
CA GLY A 88 6.27 -9.97 14.34
C GLY A 88 6.51 -11.14 15.28
N LEU A 89 7.33 -12.11 14.85
CA LEU A 89 7.76 -13.22 15.71
C LEU A 89 8.59 -12.72 16.90
N LEU A 90 9.54 -11.81 16.68
CA LEU A 90 10.34 -11.19 17.73
C LEU A 90 9.46 -10.39 18.68
N TYR A 91 8.50 -9.62 18.16
CA TYR A 91 7.55 -8.88 18.98
C TYR A 91 6.79 -9.81 19.94
N VAL A 92 6.20 -10.89 19.43
CA VAL A 92 5.47 -11.88 20.26
C VAL A 92 6.41 -12.59 21.24
N GLY A 93 7.61 -12.97 20.77
CA GLY A 93 8.63 -13.63 21.59
C GLY A 93 9.12 -12.78 22.75
N ILE A 94 9.40 -11.49 22.50
CA ILE A 94 9.80 -10.52 23.54
C ILE A 94 8.70 -10.40 24.59
N ASN A 95 7.42 -10.36 24.19
CA ASN A 95 6.31 -10.32 25.15
C ASN A 95 6.25 -11.59 26.02
N GLY A 96 6.46 -12.78 25.42
CA GLY A 96 6.56 -14.02 26.19
C GLY A 96 7.74 -14.05 27.17
N LEU A 97 8.92 -13.65 26.70
CA LEU A 97 10.14 -13.57 27.52
C LEU A 97 10.00 -12.56 28.67
N ALA A 98 9.37 -11.42 28.41
CA ALA A 98 9.07 -10.41 29.42
C ALA A 98 8.21 -10.96 30.56
N ALA A 99 7.13 -11.67 30.23
CA ALA A 99 6.25 -12.28 31.22
C ALA A 99 6.95 -13.43 32.00
N TRP A 100 7.83 -14.17 31.34
CA TRP A 100 8.68 -15.17 32.00
C TRP A 100 9.64 -14.52 32.99
N LEU A 101 10.36 -13.48 32.56
CA LEU A 101 11.30 -12.74 33.39
C LEU A 101 10.60 -12.08 34.58
N ALA A 102 9.41 -11.50 34.38
CA ALA A 102 8.61 -10.94 35.46
C ALA A 102 8.26 -11.99 36.51
N TYR A 103 7.92 -13.22 36.10
CA TYR A 103 7.63 -14.31 37.03
C TYR A 103 8.88 -14.71 37.83
N TYR A 104 10.03 -14.82 37.16
CA TYR A 104 11.33 -15.03 37.82
C TYR A 104 11.61 -13.95 38.88
N LEU A 105 11.43 -12.68 38.52
CA LEU A 105 11.67 -11.55 39.43
C LEU A 105 10.72 -11.55 40.63
N ILE A 106 9.46 -11.97 40.47
CA ILE A 106 8.51 -12.13 41.60
C ILE A 106 9.02 -13.21 42.57
N LEU A 107 9.55 -14.32 42.07
CA LEU A 107 10.09 -15.39 42.92
C LEU A 107 11.42 -15.01 43.59
N ALA A 108 12.26 -14.25 42.90
CA ALA A 108 13.56 -13.81 43.40
C ALA A 108 13.44 -12.65 44.41
N SER A 109 12.47 -11.76 44.24
CA SER A 109 12.26 -10.60 45.12
C SER A 109 11.59 -10.95 46.45
N GLY A 110 11.04 -12.17 46.58
CA GLY A 110 10.35 -12.60 47.80
C GLY A 110 9.04 -11.85 48.07
N VAL A 111 8.46 -11.20 47.05
CA VAL A 111 7.18 -10.50 47.20
C VAL A 111 6.11 -11.49 47.69
N PRO A 112 5.35 -11.16 48.76
CA PRO A 112 4.46 -12.09 49.43
C PRO A 112 3.13 -12.26 48.67
N ILE A 113 3.22 -12.80 47.45
CA ILE A 113 2.04 -13.29 46.73
C ILE A 113 1.90 -14.77 47.10
N GLU A 114 0.85 -15.14 47.83
CA GLU A 114 0.70 -16.52 48.29
C GLU A 114 0.26 -17.47 47.16
N SER A 115 -0.66 -17.02 46.30
CA SER A 115 -1.21 -17.84 45.21
C SER A 115 -0.28 -17.91 44.00
N THR A 116 0.05 -19.13 43.56
CA THR A 116 0.81 -19.38 42.33
C THR A 116 0.12 -18.78 41.10
N TRP A 117 -1.21 -18.91 41.00
CA TRP A 117 -1.98 -18.33 39.90
C TRP A 117 -1.97 -16.80 39.93
N ALA A 118 -2.00 -16.20 41.11
CA ALA A 118 -1.84 -14.75 41.23
C ALA A 118 -0.46 -14.31 40.72
N LYS A 119 0.63 -15.01 41.07
CA LYS A 119 1.98 -14.71 40.52
C LYS A 119 2.01 -14.82 38.99
N ILE A 120 1.42 -15.88 38.43
CA ILE A 120 1.36 -16.09 36.97
C ILE A 120 0.64 -14.92 36.27
N LEU A 121 -0.54 -14.56 36.77
CA LEU A 121 -1.34 -13.48 36.20
C LEU A 121 -0.68 -12.11 36.38
N THR A 122 -0.13 -11.84 37.56
CA THR A 122 0.61 -10.59 37.85
C THR A 122 1.85 -10.48 36.99
N ALA A 123 2.62 -11.57 36.79
CA ALA A 123 3.77 -11.57 35.90
C ALA A 123 3.36 -11.34 34.44
N GLY A 124 2.38 -12.12 33.95
CA GLY A 124 1.91 -12.06 32.58
C GLY A 124 1.35 -10.69 32.23
N LEU A 125 0.31 -10.24 32.94
CA LEU A 125 -0.35 -8.97 32.65
C LEU A 125 0.48 -7.76 33.09
N GLY A 126 1.19 -7.87 34.22
CA GLY A 126 2.02 -6.79 34.74
C GLY A 126 3.21 -6.47 33.84
N ALA A 127 3.84 -7.48 33.24
CA ALA A 127 4.87 -7.26 32.23
C ALA A 127 4.33 -6.47 31.03
N MET A 128 3.14 -6.82 30.54
CA MET A 128 2.50 -6.11 29.41
C MET A 128 2.13 -4.68 29.78
N ALA A 129 1.61 -4.46 30.99
CA ALA A 129 1.30 -3.13 31.50
C ALA A 129 2.56 -2.27 31.65
N PHE A 130 3.66 -2.86 32.13
CA PHE A 130 4.95 -2.17 32.26
C PHE A 130 5.52 -1.81 30.88
N PHE A 131 5.53 -2.75 29.93
CA PHE A 131 6.03 -2.48 28.58
C PHE A 131 5.22 -1.41 27.84
N ARG A 132 3.90 -1.36 28.06
CA ARG A 132 3.05 -0.31 27.49
C ARG A 132 3.08 1.02 28.25
N SER A 133 3.78 1.09 29.39
CA SER A 133 3.86 2.34 30.15
C SER A 133 4.87 3.31 29.52
N GLY A 134 4.40 4.51 29.19
CA GLY A 134 5.26 5.67 28.92
C GLY A 134 5.63 6.30 30.26
N ILE A 135 6.79 5.96 30.81
CA ILE A 135 7.18 6.40 32.17
C ILE A 135 7.55 7.89 32.15
N PHE A 136 8.12 8.38 31.06
CA PHE A 136 8.49 9.79 30.89
C PHE A 136 8.21 10.24 29.46
N ASN A 137 7.91 11.53 29.26
CA ASN A 137 7.94 12.16 27.93
C ASN A 137 9.12 13.14 27.93
N ALA A 138 10.03 13.00 26.98
CA ALA A 138 11.07 13.99 26.74
C ALA A 138 10.69 14.86 25.55
N ARG A 139 10.70 16.18 25.77
CA ARG A 139 10.46 17.14 24.71
C ARG A 139 11.75 17.38 23.94
N ILE A 140 11.81 16.96 22.69
CA ILE A 140 12.95 17.17 21.80
C ILE A 140 12.47 18.08 20.65
N GLY A 141 12.81 19.36 20.72
CA GLY A 141 12.24 20.39 19.85
C GLY A 141 10.75 20.62 20.18
N ASP A 142 9.90 20.59 19.15
CA ASP A 142 8.44 20.72 19.28
C ASP A 142 7.70 19.38 19.38
N LYS A 143 8.41 18.27 19.59
CA LYS A 143 7.82 16.93 19.71
C LYS A 143 8.08 16.33 21.09
N ASP A 144 7.02 15.86 21.71
CA ASP A 144 7.09 15.03 22.90
C ASP A 144 7.35 13.58 22.48
N VAL A 145 8.47 13.03 22.94
CA VAL A 145 8.88 11.65 22.67
C VAL A 145 8.74 10.83 23.96
N PRO A 146 7.90 9.79 23.99
CA PRO A 146 7.81 8.92 25.15
C PRO A 146 9.13 8.18 25.35
N ILE A 147 9.75 8.37 26.52
CA ILE A 147 10.88 7.60 27.03
C ILE A 147 10.33 6.56 28.00
N GLY A 148 10.41 5.30 27.61
CA GLY A 148 10.00 4.20 28.47
C GLY A 148 10.28 2.83 27.85
N PRO A 149 9.89 1.76 28.56
CA PRO A 149 10.02 0.39 28.09
C PRO A 149 9.34 0.13 26.73
N ASN A 150 8.31 0.92 26.39
CA ASN A 150 7.58 0.81 25.13
C ASN A 150 8.46 1.02 23.90
N ILE A 151 9.55 1.79 24.01
CA ILE A 151 10.42 2.11 22.88
C ILE A 151 11.01 0.84 22.25
N VAL A 152 11.25 -0.20 23.05
CA VAL A 152 11.75 -1.49 22.57
C VAL A 152 10.75 -2.12 21.62
N LEU A 153 9.46 -2.15 22.01
CA LEU A 153 8.38 -2.69 21.20
C LEU A 153 8.11 -1.82 19.96
N GLU A 154 8.16 -0.50 20.11
CA GLU A 154 7.95 0.45 19.00
C GLU A 154 8.96 0.27 17.86
N ILE A 155 10.22 -0.06 18.15
CA ILE A 155 11.24 -0.32 17.12
C ILE A 155 10.83 -1.49 16.24
N PHE A 156 10.39 -2.60 16.84
CA PHE A 156 9.94 -3.77 16.09
C PHE A 156 8.64 -3.50 15.34
N LEU A 157 7.69 -2.81 15.97
CA LEU A 157 6.44 -2.40 15.33
C LEU A 157 6.68 -1.47 14.14
N SER A 158 7.59 -0.52 14.25
CA SER A 158 7.94 0.37 13.13
C SER A 158 8.62 -0.38 11.99
N ALA A 159 9.47 -1.36 12.29
CA ALA A 159 10.06 -2.23 11.29
C ALA A 159 9.01 -3.10 10.58
N LEU A 160 8.01 -3.60 11.32
CA LEU A 160 6.87 -4.33 10.77
C LEU A 160 6.05 -3.47 9.83
N ASP A 161 5.65 -2.27 10.28
CA ASP A 161 4.85 -1.33 9.51
C ASP A 161 5.53 -1.02 8.18
N ARG A 162 6.83 -0.66 8.21
CA ARG A 162 7.60 -0.37 6.98
C ARG A 162 7.68 -1.55 6.02
N ASN A 163 7.84 -2.76 6.53
CA ASN A 163 7.87 -3.95 5.67
C ASN A 163 6.50 -4.20 5.04
N TYR A 164 5.45 -4.13 5.85
CA TYR A 164 4.07 -4.28 5.41
C TYR A 164 3.69 -3.24 4.34
N ASP A 165 4.05 -1.98 4.55
CA ASP A 165 3.81 -0.88 3.62
C ASP A 165 4.53 -1.12 2.29
N ARG A 166 5.81 -1.54 2.32
CA ARG A 166 6.56 -1.87 1.10
C ARG A 166 5.93 -3.01 0.30
N GLN A 167 5.49 -4.07 0.99
CA GLN A 167 4.83 -5.20 0.32
C GLN A 167 3.48 -4.82 -0.28
N ARG A 168 2.76 -3.86 0.34
CA ARG A 168 1.45 -3.42 -0.13
C ARG A 168 1.50 -2.29 -1.16
N ALA A 169 2.57 -1.51 -1.21
CA ALA A 169 2.66 -0.32 -2.06
C ALA A 169 2.39 -0.63 -3.54
N ALA A 170 3.05 -1.64 -4.11
CA ALA A 170 2.92 -1.95 -5.54
C ALA A 170 1.52 -2.49 -5.93
N PRO A 171 0.96 -3.53 -5.27
CA PRO A 171 -0.39 -3.99 -5.56
C PRO A 171 -1.46 -2.91 -5.36
N ARG A 172 -1.31 -2.08 -4.33
CA ARG A 172 -2.23 -0.97 -4.05
C ARG A 172 -2.17 0.09 -5.14
N SER A 173 -0.98 0.51 -5.55
CA SER A 173 -0.81 1.49 -6.62
C SER A 173 -1.39 0.97 -7.93
N ALA A 174 -1.20 -0.31 -8.26
CA ALA A 174 -1.76 -0.91 -9.47
C ALA A 174 -3.30 -0.94 -9.43
N ALA A 175 -3.89 -1.36 -8.31
CA ALA A 175 -5.34 -1.40 -8.14
C ALA A 175 -5.97 0.01 -8.22
N VAL A 176 -5.34 1.02 -7.61
CA VAL A 176 -5.84 2.40 -7.69
C VAL A 176 -5.67 2.98 -9.09
N ALA A 177 -4.55 2.71 -9.77
CA ALA A 177 -4.36 3.14 -11.16
C ALA A 177 -5.45 2.59 -12.08
N GLU A 178 -5.78 1.30 -11.95
CA GLU A 178 -6.88 0.67 -12.72
C GLU A 178 -8.24 1.32 -12.41
N LEU A 179 -8.52 1.64 -11.15
CA LEU A 179 -9.82 2.19 -10.73
C LEU A 179 -9.98 3.67 -11.07
N MET A 180 -8.90 4.45 -11.03
CA MET A 180 -8.96 5.91 -11.09
C MET A 180 -8.51 6.50 -12.44
N SER A 181 -7.93 5.72 -13.36
CA SER A 181 -7.36 6.23 -14.63
C SER A 181 -8.35 7.01 -15.50
N ASP A 182 -9.63 6.70 -15.40
CA ASP A 182 -10.69 7.30 -16.22
C ASP A 182 -11.52 8.36 -15.47
N LEU A 183 -11.08 8.79 -14.28
CA LEU A 183 -11.82 9.70 -13.42
C LEU A 183 -11.15 11.07 -13.35
N SER A 184 -11.94 12.13 -13.58
CA SER A 184 -11.48 13.50 -13.33
C SER A 184 -11.54 13.83 -11.84
N PHE A 185 -10.51 14.50 -11.32
CA PHE A 185 -10.46 14.88 -9.91
C PHE A 185 -11.55 15.90 -9.61
N ASP A 186 -11.79 16.86 -10.50
CA ASP A 186 -12.81 17.90 -10.31
C ASP A 186 -14.21 17.30 -10.14
N GLU A 187 -14.54 16.26 -10.92
CA GLU A 187 -15.85 15.62 -10.86
C GLU A 187 -15.99 14.63 -9.67
N THR A 188 -14.88 14.09 -9.18
CA THR A 188 -14.89 13.00 -8.19
C THR A 188 -14.46 13.41 -6.78
N SER A 189 -13.77 14.54 -6.63
CA SER A 189 -13.22 15.06 -5.36
C SER A 189 -14.26 15.19 -4.24
N VAL A 190 -15.52 15.46 -4.58
CA VAL A 190 -16.63 15.54 -3.62
C VAL A 190 -17.46 14.26 -3.61
N ALA A 191 -17.82 13.76 -4.80
CA ALA A 191 -18.78 12.66 -4.93
C ALA A 191 -18.21 11.31 -4.48
N LEU A 192 -16.95 11.02 -4.79
CA LEU A 192 -16.34 9.72 -4.49
C LEU A 192 -16.13 9.50 -2.98
N PRO A 193 -15.56 10.45 -2.20
CA PRO A 193 -15.51 10.32 -0.75
C PRO A 193 -16.90 10.15 -0.13
N ALA A 194 -17.88 10.93 -0.59
CA ALA A 194 -19.25 10.84 -0.08
C ALA A 194 -19.87 9.45 -0.30
N ILE A 195 -19.73 8.88 -1.49
CA ILE A 195 -20.22 7.51 -1.77
C ILE A 195 -19.47 6.49 -0.92
N CYS A 196 -18.14 6.60 -0.84
CA CYS A 196 -17.32 5.70 -0.02
C CYS A 196 -17.75 5.68 1.46
N PHE A 197 -18.01 6.86 2.04
CA PHE A 197 -18.44 6.99 3.43
C PHE A 197 -19.90 6.57 3.66
N ASN A 198 -20.76 6.62 2.65
CA ASN A 198 -22.12 6.07 2.76
C ASN A 198 -22.14 4.54 2.62
N LEU A 199 -21.21 3.95 1.88
CA LEU A 199 -21.03 2.51 1.79
C LEU A 199 -20.42 1.92 3.07
N MET A 200 -19.59 2.69 3.77
CA MET A 200 -18.95 2.29 5.02
C MET A 200 -19.75 2.75 6.25
N GLN A 201 -20.34 1.82 6.99
CA GLN A 201 -21.21 2.15 8.12
C GLN A 201 -20.49 2.72 9.36
N ASN A 202 -19.15 2.61 9.45
CA ASN A 202 -18.39 2.91 10.67
C ASN A 202 -17.17 3.83 10.45
N VAL A 203 -17.19 4.74 9.47
CA VAL A 203 -16.11 5.72 9.30
C VAL A 203 -16.23 6.81 10.35
N SER A 204 -15.17 7.05 11.12
CA SER A 204 -15.13 8.06 12.16
C SER A 204 -15.12 9.49 11.58
N GLU A 205 -15.60 10.46 12.35
CA GLU A 205 -15.53 11.88 11.94
C GLU A 205 -14.09 12.39 11.77
N ALA A 206 -13.14 11.81 12.51
CA ALA A 206 -11.72 12.10 12.36
C ALA A 206 -11.19 11.67 10.97
N GLU A 207 -11.54 10.46 10.52
CA GLU A 207 -11.16 9.96 9.19
C GLU A 207 -11.82 10.78 8.07
N LYS A 208 -13.10 11.13 8.21
CA LYS A 208 -13.80 11.99 7.23
C LYS A 208 -13.14 13.37 7.11
N THR A 209 -12.79 13.97 8.24
CA THR A 209 -12.12 15.29 8.29
C THR A 209 -10.73 15.23 7.68
N ALA A 210 -9.95 14.17 7.97
CA ALA A 210 -8.62 13.97 7.42
C ALA A 210 -8.66 13.88 5.88
N ILE A 211 -9.58 13.08 5.32
CA ILE A 211 -9.78 13.00 3.87
C ILE A 211 -10.24 14.34 3.30
N GLY A 212 -11.16 15.05 3.96
CA GLY A 212 -11.63 16.36 3.52
C GLY A 212 -10.49 17.40 3.43
N ASN A 213 -9.53 17.35 4.34
CA ASN A 213 -8.34 18.21 4.28
C ASN A 213 -7.40 17.81 3.15
N GLN A 214 -7.16 16.51 2.96
CA GLN A 214 -6.35 16.02 1.83
C GLN A 214 -6.95 16.41 0.47
N VAL A 215 -8.28 16.37 0.32
CA VAL A 215 -8.94 16.83 -0.91
C VAL A 215 -8.65 18.31 -1.18
N LYS A 216 -8.68 19.17 -0.15
CA LYS A 216 -8.35 20.59 -0.29
C LYS A 216 -6.89 20.80 -0.69
N GLU A 217 -5.98 20.11 -0.02
CA GLU A 217 -4.54 20.16 -0.35
C GLU A 217 -4.27 19.69 -1.79
N LEU A 218 -4.96 18.63 -2.23
CA LEU A 218 -4.86 18.14 -3.61
C LEU A 218 -5.42 19.13 -4.62
N ALA A 219 -6.55 19.78 -4.31
CA ALA A 219 -7.15 20.78 -5.18
C ALA A 219 -6.16 21.95 -5.44
N GLU A 220 -5.46 22.41 -4.40
CA GLU A 220 -4.48 23.50 -4.48
C GLU A 220 -3.12 23.09 -5.06
N SER A 221 -2.84 21.78 -5.17
CA SER A 221 -1.57 21.27 -5.68
C SER A 221 -1.39 21.50 -7.20
N GLN A 222 -0.13 21.59 -7.64
CA GLN A 222 0.24 21.68 -9.07
C GLN A 222 0.34 20.32 -9.78
N MET A 223 -0.28 19.28 -9.23
CA MET A 223 -0.32 17.96 -9.83
C MET A 223 -1.25 17.95 -11.06
N SER A 224 -1.01 17.03 -12.00
CA SER A 224 -1.99 16.78 -13.08
C SER A 224 -3.31 16.27 -12.49
N ASP A 225 -4.42 16.50 -13.20
CA ASP A 225 -5.75 16.01 -12.80
C ASP A 225 -5.73 14.49 -12.51
N GLU A 226 -5.08 13.72 -13.39
CA GLU A 226 -4.88 12.28 -13.23
C GLU A 226 -4.10 11.92 -11.95
N ALA A 227 -3.02 12.65 -11.66
CA ALA A 227 -2.25 12.42 -10.44
C ALA A 227 -3.04 12.80 -9.17
N LYS A 228 -3.87 13.84 -9.22
CA LYS A 228 -4.80 14.20 -8.13
C LYS A 228 -5.83 13.10 -7.92
N SER A 229 -6.44 12.58 -9.00
CA SER A 229 -7.37 11.44 -8.95
C SER A 229 -6.73 10.19 -8.37
N MET A 230 -5.53 9.82 -8.81
CA MET A 230 -4.80 8.68 -8.26
C MET A 230 -4.49 8.88 -6.77
N THR A 231 -4.07 10.08 -6.36
CA THR A 231 -3.74 10.37 -4.96
C THR A 231 -4.98 10.35 -4.07
N LEU A 232 -6.11 10.87 -4.56
CA LEU A 232 -7.41 10.76 -3.91
C LEU A 232 -7.84 9.30 -3.76
N GLY A 233 -7.69 8.50 -4.83
CA GLY A 233 -7.98 7.07 -4.80
C GLY A 233 -7.13 6.32 -3.78
N LEU A 234 -5.84 6.64 -3.66
CA LEU A 234 -4.97 6.09 -2.63
C LEU A 234 -5.45 6.48 -1.24
N ALA A 235 -5.75 7.75 -0.99
CA ALA A 235 -6.24 8.23 0.30
C ALA A 235 -7.54 7.50 0.72
N LEU A 236 -8.49 7.34 -0.20
CA LEU A 236 -9.73 6.62 0.07
C LEU A 236 -9.49 5.13 0.26
N PHE A 237 -8.58 4.51 -0.50
CA PHE A 237 -8.23 3.10 -0.38
C PHE A 237 -7.81 2.74 1.05
N ASP A 238 -7.09 3.62 1.75
CA ASP A 238 -6.66 3.39 3.15
C ASP A 238 -7.82 3.33 4.13
N VAL A 239 -8.89 4.10 3.88
CA VAL A 239 -10.02 4.20 4.80
C VAL A 239 -11.07 3.15 4.50
N VAL A 240 -11.37 2.91 3.21
CA VAL A 240 -12.52 2.07 2.81
C VAL A 240 -12.14 0.72 2.23
N GLY A 241 -10.87 0.52 1.87
CA GLY A 241 -10.36 -0.69 1.23
C GLY A 241 -10.77 -0.84 -0.25
N GLU A 242 -10.10 -1.77 -0.93
CA GLU A 242 -10.23 -1.97 -2.38
C GLU A 242 -11.67 -2.25 -2.83
N LYS A 243 -12.36 -3.18 -2.16
CA LYS A 243 -13.70 -3.62 -2.57
C LYS A 243 -14.71 -2.48 -2.55
N THR A 244 -14.64 -1.67 -1.51
CA THR A 244 -15.54 -0.52 -1.34
C THR A 244 -15.20 0.57 -2.34
N LEU A 245 -13.91 0.88 -2.53
CA LEU A 245 -13.49 1.86 -3.52
C LEU A 245 -13.93 1.45 -4.93
N ARG A 246 -13.73 0.18 -5.30
CA ARG A 246 -14.18 -0.38 -6.58
C ARG A 246 -15.69 -0.27 -6.75
N ALA A 247 -16.47 -0.58 -5.71
CA ALA A 247 -17.93 -0.43 -5.74
C ALA A 247 -18.37 1.03 -5.88
N ALA A 248 -17.70 1.95 -5.18
CA ALA A 248 -17.97 3.38 -5.25
C ALA A 248 -17.67 3.94 -6.64
N VAL A 249 -16.50 3.61 -7.20
CA VAL A 249 -16.11 3.96 -8.58
C VAL A 249 -17.10 3.37 -9.60
N ALA A 250 -17.51 2.12 -9.45
CA ALA A 250 -18.50 1.51 -10.34
C ALA A 250 -19.87 2.20 -10.26
N SER A 251 -20.26 2.68 -9.08
CA SER A 251 -21.48 3.47 -8.88
C SER A 251 -21.38 4.85 -9.53
N LEU A 252 -20.20 5.49 -9.47
CA LEU A 252 -19.89 6.75 -10.12
C LEU A 252 -19.80 6.64 -11.65
N GLY A 253 -19.24 5.53 -12.15
CA GLY A 253 -18.98 5.29 -13.56
C GLY A 253 -20.22 5.23 -14.45
N LYS A 254 -21.44 5.25 -13.87
CA LYS A 254 -22.70 5.41 -14.62
C LYS A 254 -23.13 6.87 -14.81
N THR A 255 -22.53 7.81 -14.09
CA THR A 255 -22.98 9.22 -14.01
C THR A 255 -21.84 10.21 -14.28
N VAL A 256 -20.58 9.82 -14.08
CA VAL A 256 -19.40 10.72 -14.03
C VAL A 256 -18.25 10.21 -14.92
N ARG A 257 -18.54 9.36 -15.92
CA ARG A 257 -17.57 9.17 -17.01
C ARG A 257 -17.62 10.41 -17.90
N GLY A 258 -16.94 11.47 -17.47
CA GLY A 258 -16.83 12.72 -18.21
C GLY A 258 -16.27 12.48 -19.60
N PHE A 259 -16.95 12.97 -20.61
CA PHE A 259 -16.35 13.19 -21.92
C PHE A 259 -15.37 14.35 -21.72
N LYS A 260 -14.06 14.07 -21.57
CA LYS A 260 -13.06 15.13 -21.44
C LYS A 260 -13.11 15.96 -22.71
N GLN A 261 -13.55 17.23 -22.63
CA GLN A 261 -13.59 18.08 -23.81
C GLN A 261 -12.17 18.22 -24.35
N LEU A 262 -12.01 18.02 -25.67
CA LEU A 262 -10.74 18.28 -26.33
C LEU A 262 -10.47 19.80 -26.25
N PRO A 263 -9.24 20.21 -25.85
CA PRO A 263 -8.83 21.62 -25.89
C PRO A 263 -9.21 22.30 -27.20
N ASP A 264 -9.72 23.54 -27.12
CA ASP A 264 -10.14 24.33 -28.28
C ASP A 264 -9.02 24.43 -29.33
N ALA A 265 -7.77 24.58 -28.90
CA ALA A 265 -6.61 24.61 -29.78
C ALA A 265 -6.46 23.36 -30.66
N MET A 266 -6.82 22.17 -30.15
CA MET A 266 -6.80 20.94 -30.96
C MET A 266 -7.99 20.89 -31.92
N LEU A 267 -9.15 21.44 -31.54
CA LEU A 267 -10.30 21.53 -32.43
C LEU A 267 -10.02 22.52 -33.58
N ASP A 268 -9.33 23.62 -33.28
CA ASP A 268 -8.88 24.61 -34.25
C ASP A 268 -7.87 24.01 -35.24
N GLU A 269 -6.92 23.20 -34.78
CA GLU A 269 -5.99 22.49 -35.67
C GLU A 269 -6.70 21.39 -36.47
N LEU A 270 -7.61 20.64 -35.85
CA LEU A 270 -8.40 19.61 -36.54
C LEU A 270 -9.18 20.22 -37.71
N ALA A 271 -9.74 21.41 -37.53
CA ALA A 271 -10.50 22.11 -38.56
C ALA A 271 -9.66 22.52 -39.78
N LYS A 272 -8.31 22.55 -39.68
CA LYS A 272 -7.41 22.85 -40.79
C LYS A 272 -7.06 21.62 -41.63
N VAL A 273 -7.26 20.41 -41.09
CA VAL A 273 -6.89 19.15 -41.73
C VAL A 273 -8.11 18.50 -42.33
N ASP A 274 -7.97 17.94 -43.53
CA ASP A 274 -9.03 17.17 -44.17
C ASP A 274 -9.46 15.96 -43.30
N PRO A 275 -10.75 15.78 -42.99
CA PRO A 275 -11.22 14.72 -42.11
C PRO A 275 -10.84 13.30 -42.56
N ALA A 276 -10.79 13.04 -43.87
CA ALA A 276 -10.37 11.73 -44.38
C ALA A 276 -8.87 11.48 -44.17
N THR A 277 -8.06 12.53 -44.24
CA THR A 277 -6.63 12.49 -43.92
C THR A 277 -6.39 12.22 -42.43
N VAL A 278 -7.16 12.85 -41.54
CA VAL A 278 -7.12 12.58 -40.09
C VAL A 278 -7.47 11.12 -39.81
N LEU A 279 -8.56 10.62 -40.40
CA LEU A 279 -9.04 9.27 -40.20
C LEU A 279 -8.00 8.23 -40.63
N SER A 280 -7.33 8.43 -41.77
CA SER A 280 -6.40 7.44 -42.33
C SER A 280 -4.97 7.54 -41.79
N THR A 281 -4.51 8.74 -41.43
CA THR A 281 -3.07 9.01 -41.24
C THR A 281 -2.70 9.25 -39.78
N LEU A 282 -3.59 9.87 -38.99
CA LEU A 282 -3.30 10.23 -37.60
C LEU A 282 -2.92 9.01 -36.73
N PRO A 283 -3.63 7.85 -36.78
CA PRO A 283 -3.25 6.69 -35.98
C PRO A 283 -1.87 6.13 -36.34
N ALA A 284 -1.53 6.06 -37.62
CA ALA A 284 -0.24 5.54 -38.08
C ALA A 284 0.92 6.45 -37.65
N MET A 285 0.76 7.77 -37.78
CA MET A 285 1.78 8.73 -37.35
C MET A 285 1.98 8.73 -35.83
N CYS A 286 0.90 8.63 -35.05
CA CYS A 286 1.00 8.49 -33.60
C CYS A 286 1.72 7.19 -33.19
N ASN A 287 1.45 6.07 -33.87
CA ASN A 287 2.14 4.80 -33.64
C ASN A 287 3.66 4.91 -33.89
N GLU A 288 4.07 5.50 -35.01
CA GLU A 288 5.50 5.63 -35.38
C GLU A 288 6.28 6.56 -34.42
N LEU A 289 5.62 7.58 -33.89
CA LEU A 289 6.24 8.56 -33.00
C LEU A 289 6.21 8.16 -31.52
N ALA A 290 5.44 7.13 -31.16
CA ALA A 290 5.32 6.66 -29.79
C ALA A 290 6.45 5.70 -29.39
N ALA A 291 6.94 5.84 -28.15
CA ALA A 291 7.78 4.81 -27.54
C ALA A 291 6.96 3.51 -27.40
N LYS A 292 7.60 2.35 -27.60
CA LYS A 292 6.99 1.00 -27.70
C LYS A 292 5.90 0.61 -26.66
N ARG A 293 5.70 1.37 -25.58
CA ARG A 293 4.74 1.06 -24.51
C ARG A 293 3.29 1.49 -24.77
N ASP A 294 3.03 2.45 -25.67
CA ASP A 294 1.70 3.06 -25.81
C ASP A 294 1.07 2.87 -27.21
N LEU A 295 1.46 1.84 -27.95
CA LEU A 295 1.01 1.60 -29.33
C LEU A 295 -0.48 1.20 -29.42
N VAL A 296 -1.20 1.72 -30.40
CA VAL A 296 -2.45 1.10 -30.88
C VAL A 296 -2.05 -0.20 -31.57
N GLU A 297 -2.47 -1.34 -31.03
CA GLU A 297 -2.07 -2.68 -31.53
C GLU A 297 -2.36 -2.90 -33.02
N ASP A 298 -3.44 -2.29 -33.55
CA ASP A 298 -3.75 -2.31 -34.98
C ASP A 298 -4.46 -1.00 -35.41
N PRO A 299 -3.72 0.00 -35.91
CA PRO A 299 -4.31 1.25 -36.38
C PRO A 299 -5.27 1.04 -37.56
N ASN A 300 -5.07 0.02 -38.41
CA ASN A 300 -5.97 -0.25 -39.54
C ASN A 300 -7.33 -0.80 -39.08
N SER A 301 -7.32 -1.65 -38.04
CA SER A 301 -8.55 -2.11 -37.38
C SER A 301 -9.32 -0.96 -36.74
N LEU A 302 -8.62 -0.02 -36.10
CA LEU A 302 -9.26 1.17 -35.54
C LEU A 302 -9.93 2.02 -36.63
N VAL A 303 -9.20 2.30 -37.72
CA VAL A 303 -9.70 3.09 -38.85
C VAL A 303 -10.91 2.43 -39.47
N SER A 304 -10.85 1.12 -39.75
CA SER A 304 -11.98 0.38 -40.34
C SER A 304 -13.20 0.34 -39.41
N THR A 305 -13.00 0.22 -38.10
CA THR A 305 -14.09 0.25 -37.12
C THR A 305 -14.82 1.59 -37.11
N ILE A 306 -14.09 2.70 -37.19
CA ILE A 306 -14.66 4.06 -37.18
C ILE A 306 -15.25 4.43 -38.55
N ALA A 307 -14.59 4.04 -39.64
CA ALA A 307 -15.05 4.29 -41.00
C ALA A 307 -16.44 3.68 -41.27
N ASN A 308 -16.73 2.52 -40.67
CA ASN A 308 -18.00 1.82 -40.80
C ASN A 308 -19.14 2.40 -39.94
N GLN A 309 -18.89 3.46 -39.15
CA GLN A 309 -19.95 4.09 -38.36
C GLN A 309 -20.80 5.04 -39.21
N PRO A 310 -22.13 5.11 -38.96
CA PRO A 310 -23.05 6.01 -39.65
C PRO A 310 -22.92 7.45 -39.12
N LEU A 311 -21.71 8.00 -39.16
CA LEU A 311 -21.36 9.35 -38.71
C LEU A 311 -20.87 10.19 -39.90
N SER A 312 -20.89 11.52 -39.77
CA SER A 312 -20.23 12.40 -40.73
C SER A 312 -18.70 12.23 -40.66
N ASP A 313 -17.98 12.62 -41.69
CA ASP A 313 -16.53 12.43 -41.73
C ASP A 313 -15.82 13.32 -40.70
N GLU A 314 -16.36 14.50 -40.39
CA GLU A 314 -15.88 15.35 -39.30
C GLU A 314 -16.07 14.68 -37.94
N ALA A 315 -17.23 14.05 -37.71
CA ALA A 315 -17.51 13.32 -36.48
C ALA A 315 -16.59 12.09 -36.33
N LYS A 316 -16.26 11.39 -37.42
CA LYS A 316 -15.28 10.29 -37.42
C LYS A 316 -13.87 10.80 -37.10
N ALA A 317 -13.44 11.89 -37.71
CA ALA A 317 -12.13 12.51 -37.46
C ALA A 317 -11.99 12.95 -35.99
N LEU A 318 -13.04 13.56 -35.43
CA LEU A 318 -13.09 13.92 -34.01
C LEU A 318 -12.99 12.69 -33.09
N LEU A 319 -13.65 11.58 -33.46
CA LEU A 319 -13.64 10.34 -32.68
C LEU A 319 -12.26 9.66 -32.72
N VAL A 320 -11.58 9.72 -33.87
CA VAL A 320 -10.18 9.28 -33.99
C VAL A 320 -9.28 10.15 -33.12
N LEU A 321 -9.38 11.48 -33.24
CA LEU A 321 -8.60 12.42 -32.45
C LEU A 321 -8.77 12.15 -30.95
N TYR A 322 -10.01 11.99 -30.49
CA TYR A 322 -10.32 11.66 -29.10
C TYR A 322 -9.64 10.37 -28.63
N LYS A 323 -9.70 9.31 -29.44
CA LYS A 323 -9.05 8.03 -29.11
C LYS A 323 -7.53 8.15 -29.09
N MET A 324 -6.94 8.91 -30.01
CA MET A 324 -5.49 9.12 -30.04
C MET A 324 -5.04 9.93 -28.84
N VAL A 325 -5.76 10.98 -28.45
CA VAL A 325 -5.43 11.79 -27.27
C VAL A 325 -5.46 10.95 -26.00
N ARG A 326 -6.43 10.03 -25.88
CA ARG A 326 -6.52 9.12 -24.74
C ARG A 326 -5.34 8.13 -24.68
N GLN A 327 -4.85 7.68 -25.84
CA GLN A 327 -3.78 6.70 -25.92
C GLN A 327 -2.38 7.31 -25.77
N TYR A 328 -2.14 8.48 -26.38
CA TYR A 328 -0.81 9.08 -26.52
C TYR A 328 -0.61 10.38 -25.73
N GLY A 329 -1.67 10.89 -25.11
CA GLY A 329 -1.69 12.19 -24.45
C GLY A 329 -1.84 13.36 -25.43
N GLU A 330 -2.37 14.47 -24.92
CA GLU A 330 -2.68 15.69 -25.69
C GLU A 330 -1.46 16.27 -26.40
N THR A 331 -0.31 16.35 -25.72
CA THR A 331 0.91 16.97 -26.27
C THR A 331 1.46 16.22 -27.48
N SER A 332 1.44 14.88 -27.44
CA SER A 332 1.95 14.04 -28.52
C SER A 332 1.06 14.19 -29.76
N VAL A 333 -0.25 14.07 -29.56
CA VAL A 333 -1.23 14.14 -30.65
C VAL A 333 -1.29 15.53 -31.26
N MET A 334 -1.22 16.59 -30.44
CA MET A 334 -1.17 17.97 -30.94
C MET A 334 0.03 18.19 -31.88
N ARG A 335 1.20 17.64 -31.58
CA ARG A 335 2.38 17.74 -32.47
C ARG A 335 2.15 17.07 -33.82
N VAL A 336 1.50 15.90 -33.81
CA VAL A 336 1.16 15.18 -35.04
C VAL A 336 0.12 15.96 -35.84
N LEU A 337 -0.91 16.46 -35.18
CA LEU A 337 -1.99 17.22 -35.82
C LEU A 337 -1.46 18.51 -36.48
N VAL A 338 -0.58 19.24 -35.81
CA VAL A 338 0.12 20.43 -36.36
C VAL A 338 1.01 20.06 -37.55
N ALA A 339 1.58 18.85 -37.59
CA ALA A 339 2.38 18.42 -38.74
C ALA A 339 1.53 18.00 -39.96
N MET A 340 0.21 17.79 -39.77
CA MET A 340 -0.73 17.39 -40.82
C MET A 340 -1.43 18.57 -41.51
N GLY A 341 -1.51 19.74 -40.86
CA GLY A 341 -2.14 20.97 -41.38
C GLY A 341 -1.15 21.95 -41.97
#